data_AF-A0A502XQQ4-F1
#
_entry.id   AF-A0A502XQQ4-F1
#
_cell.length_a   1.000
_cell.length_b   1.000
_cell.length_c   1.000
_cell.angle_alpha   90.00
_cell.angle_beta   90.00
_cell.angle_gamma   90.00
#
_symmetry.space_group_name_H-M   'P 1'
#
loop_
_entity.id
_entity.type
_entity.pdbx_description
1 polymer ?
#
loop_
_entity_poly.entity_id
_entity_poly.type
_entity_poly.pdbx_seq_one_letter_code
_entity_poly.pdbx_strand_id
1 'polypeptide(L)'
;MFAVIKTGGKQYRVAANDLLKIEKVEANVGDIVEIGHVLAHGEGENVTFGAPFVDGALVTAEVVEQGKNRTVIAFKKRRRQNSRRKIGHRQLLTTVRISEILLGGAKPTKTAAVKAPKKEAKAEAATEAKAEAAPKKEPKAKAAETAAAPLFKAPKGEPDDLTVIKGIGPVAAKDLAEQGIITFAQLAKLSDKDVAKIDEHMPFSADQIKDWREQAKELAKK
;
A
#
# COMPACT_ATOMS: atom_id res chain seq x y z
N MET A 1 10.27 32.39 -6.54
CA MET A 1 9.75 31.68 -7.72
C MET A 1 8.49 30.88 -7.39
N PHE A 2 7.48 30.87 -8.27
CA PHE A 2 6.27 30.06 -8.16
C PHE A 2 5.94 29.36 -9.49
N ALA A 3 5.13 28.31 -9.43
CA ALA A 3 4.54 27.62 -10.58
C ALA A 3 3.04 27.41 -10.40
N VAL A 4 2.30 27.25 -11.50
CA VAL A 4 0.92 26.80 -11.51
C VAL A 4 0.87 25.42 -12.12
N ILE A 5 0.56 24.42 -11.30
CA ILE A 5 0.53 23.00 -11.70
C ILE A 5 -0.91 22.53 -11.88
N LYS A 6 -1.12 21.57 -12.78
CA LYS A 6 -2.40 20.87 -12.95
C LYS A 6 -2.26 19.43 -12.45
N THR A 7 -3.04 19.07 -11.43
CA THR A 7 -3.08 17.70 -10.90
C THR A 7 -4.48 17.38 -10.37
N GLY A 8 -4.93 16.13 -10.53
CA GLY A 8 -6.26 15.70 -10.09
C GLY A 8 -7.42 16.51 -10.69
N GLY A 9 -7.23 17.06 -11.90
CA GLY A 9 -8.22 17.92 -12.57
C GLY A 9 -8.32 19.36 -12.04
N LYS A 10 -7.49 19.73 -11.05
CA LYS A 10 -7.46 21.08 -10.45
C LYS A 10 -6.14 21.77 -10.73
N GLN A 11 -6.12 23.09 -10.61
CA GLN A 11 -4.92 23.91 -10.74
C GLN A 11 -4.50 24.43 -9.37
N TYR A 12 -3.21 24.39 -9.07
CA TYR A 12 -2.63 24.84 -7.81
C TYR A 12 -1.47 25.78 -8.09
N ARG A 13 -1.44 26.92 -7.39
CA ARG A 13 -0.25 27.76 -7.31
C ARG A 13 0.66 27.20 -6.23
N VAL A 14 1.93 27.02 -6.56
CA VAL A 14 2.91 26.40 -5.68
C VAL A 14 4.23 27.16 -5.68
N ALA A 15 4.88 27.19 -4.53
CA ALA A 15 6.26 27.60 -4.33
C ALA A 15 7.07 26.44 -3.73
N ALA A 16 8.40 26.58 -3.70
CA ALA A 16 9.26 25.61 -3.04
C ALA A 16 8.93 25.49 -1.54
N ASN A 17 8.93 24.26 -1.02
CA ASN A 17 8.56 23.88 0.34
C ASN A 17 7.08 24.03 0.72
N ASP A 18 6.20 24.44 -0.21
CA ASP A 18 4.76 24.48 0.06
C ASP A 18 4.19 23.09 0.33
N LEU A 19 3.20 23.03 1.22
CA LEU A 19 2.53 21.81 1.62
C LEU A 19 1.07 21.87 1.17
N LEU A 20 0.68 20.94 0.31
CA LEU A 20 -0.60 20.98 -0.39
C LEU A 20 -1.29 19.61 -0.39
N LYS A 21 -2.63 19.64 -0.37
CA LYS A 21 -3.48 18.44 -0.46
C LYS A 21 -4.04 18.32 -1.86
N ILE A 22 -3.69 17.23 -2.53
CA ILE A 22 -4.15 16.88 -3.88
C ILE A 22 -4.99 15.61 -3.86
N GLU A 23 -5.62 15.32 -5.01
CA GLU A 23 -6.26 14.03 -5.23
C GLU A 23 -5.26 12.88 -5.02
N LYS A 24 -5.78 11.67 -4.81
CA LYS A 24 -4.97 10.49 -4.54
C LYS A 24 -3.95 10.25 -5.67
N VAL A 25 -2.70 10.05 -5.29
CA VAL A 25 -1.59 9.63 -6.17
C VAL A 25 -1.12 8.22 -5.79
N GLU A 26 -0.76 7.43 -6.78
CA GLU A 26 -0.20 6.08 -6.62
C GLU A 26 1.31 6.16 -6.29
N ALA A 27 1.61 6.56 -5.05
CA ALA A 27 2.98 6.66 -4.51
C ALA A 27 2.95 6.41 -3.00
N ASN A 28 4.02 5.89 -2.41
CA ASN A 28 4.11 5.69 -0.96
C ASN A 28 4.52 6.99 -0.25
N VAL A 29 4.36 7.02 1.07
CA VAL A 29 4.88 8.13 1.89
C VAL A 29 6.40 8.13 1.82
N GLY A 30 6.98 9.29 1.54
CA GLY A 30 8.41 9.52 1.31
C GLY A 30 8.83 9.42 -0.16
N ASP A 31 7.96 8.93 -1.06
CA ASP A 31 8.27 8.87 -2.48
C ASP A 31 8.24 10.27 -3.11
N ILE A 32 9.08 10.47 -4.14
CA ILE A 32 9.12 11.68 -4.94
C ILE A 32 8.23 11.48 -6.17
N VAL A 33 7.29 12.39 -6.36
CA VAL A 33 6.35 12.44 -7.48
C VAL A 33 6.73 13.59 -8.39
N GLU A 34 6.79 13.28 -9.68
CA GLU A 34 7.08 14.23 -10.75
C GLU A 34 5.77 14.73 -11.37
N ILE A 35 5.59 16.04 -11.43
CA ILE A 35 4.41 16.70 -12.00
C ILE A 35 4.86 17.52 -13.22
N GLY A 36 4.74 16.94 -14.41
CA GLY A 36 5.09 17.58 -15.69
C GLY A 36 4.03 18.54 -16.25
N HIS A 37 2.82 18.55 -15.67
CA HIS A 37 1.74 19.44 -16.11
C HIS A 37 1.85 20.83 -15.48
N VAL A 38 2.81 21.62 -15.95
CA VAL A 38 3.02 23.00 -15.50
C VAL A 38 2.42 23.98 -16.51
N LEU A 39 1.50 24.82 -16.05
CA LEU A 39 0.74 25.77 -16.87
C LEU A 39 1.42 27.13 -16.96
N ALA A 40 2.06 27.57 -15.87
CA ALA A 40 2.75 28.85 -15.79
C ALA A 40 3.83 28.80 -14.71
N HIS A 41 4.83 29.66 -14.81
CA HIS A 41 5.78 29.93 -13.74
C HIS A 41 6.11 31.41 -13.69
N GLY A 42 6.60 31.88 -12.54
CA GLY A 42 6.99 33.27 -12.41
C GLY A 42 7.91 33.55 -11.25
N GLU A 43 8.65 34.65 -11.38
CA GLU A 43 9.50 35.22 -10.37
C GLU A 43 9.31 36.74 -10.34
N GLY A 44 8.72 37.24 -9.25
CA GLY A 44 8.35 38.65 -9.14
C GLY A 44 7.37 39.06 -10.23
N GLU A 45 7.78 40.05 -11.04
CA GLU A 45 6.99 40.62 -12.13
C GLU A 45 7.07 39.80 -13.43
N ASN A 46 8.07 38.93 -13.57
CA ASN A 46 8.25 38.10 -14.77
C ASN A 46 7.42 36.82 -14.64
N VAL A 47 6.37 36.69 -15.44
CA VAL A 47 5.49 35.50 -15.49
C VAL A 47 5.45 34.95 -16.91
N THR A 48 5.76 33.67 -17.04
CA THR A 48 5.68 32.92 -18.30
C THR A 48 4.48 31.99 -18.26
N PHE A 49 3.67 32.03 -19.31
CA PHE A 49 2.50 31.17 -19.48
C PHE A 49 2.78 30.16 -20.60
N GLY A 50 2.35 28.92 -20.39
CA GLY A 50 2.44 27.84 -21.37
C GLY A 50 1.28 27.84 -22.37
N ALA A 51 1.43 27.09 -23.46
CA ALA A 51 0.42 26.94 -24.50
C ALA A 51 0.34 25.48 -25.02
N PRO A 52 -0.33 24.55 -24.31
CA PRO A 52 -1.07 24.68 -23.06
C PRO A 52 -0.22 24.50 -21.79
N PHE A 53 0.98 23.93 -21.91
CA PHE A 53 1.94 23.73 -20.82
C PHE A 53 3.25 24.46 -21.16
N VAL A 54 4.10 24.67 -20.15
CA VAL A 54 5.44 25.21 -20.35
C VAL A 54 6.39 24.06 -20.69
N ASP A 55 7.02 24.11 -21.87
CA ASP A 55 7.89 23.04 -22.33
C ASP A 55 9.13 22.89 -21.43
N GLY A 56 9.44 21.64 -21.07
CA GLY A 56 10.57 21.31 -20.21
C GLY A 56 10.43 21.76 -18.76
N ALA A 57 9.24 22.21 -18.32
CA ALA A 57 8.97 22.51 -16.93
C ALA A 57 8.55 21.24 -16.16
N LEU A 58 9.11 21.07 -14.97
CA LEU A 58 8.86 19.92 -14.11
C LEU A 58 8.79 20.38 -12.65
N VAL A 59 7.76 19.96 -11.92
CA VAL A 59 7.69 20.18 -10.47
C VAL A 59 7.87 18.85 -9.76
N THR A 60 8.81 18.78 -8.83
CA THR A 60 9.00 17.61 -7.97
C THR A 60 8.34 17.84 -6.62
N ALA A 61 7.64 16.82 -6.13
CA ALA A 61 6.97 16.87 -4.85
C ALA A 61 7.21 15.58 -4.06
N GLU A 62 7.46 15.69 -2.76
CA GLU A 62 7.58 14.56 -1.85
C GLU A 62 6.22 14.25 -1.22
N VAL A 63 5.84 12.97 -1.15
CA VAL A 63 4.61 12.55 -0.48
C VAL A 63 4.81 12.53 1.03
N VAL A 64 4.16 13.44 1.74
CA VAL A 64 4.25 13.56 3.20
C VAL A 64 3.27 12.63 3.90
N GLU A 65 2.04 12.54 3.38
CA GLU A 65 0.98 11.76 4.03
C GLU A 65 -0.03 11.30 2.98
N GLN A 66 -0.57 10.09 3.18
CA GLN A 66 -1.77 9.63 2.49
C GLN A 66 -2.91 9.49 3.49
N GLY A 67 -4.04 10.13 3.20
CA GLY A 67 -5.12 10.24 4.16
C GLY A 67 -6.50 10.30 3.54
N LYS A 68 -7.50 10.26 4.42
CA LYS A 68 -8.89 10.50 4.07
C LYS A 68 -9.32 11.86 4.61
N ASN A 69 -10.06 12.64 3.83
CA ASN A 69 -10.59 13.92 4.28
C ASN A 69 -11.62 13.73 5.40
N ARG A 70 -12.05 14.81 6.05
CA ARG A 70 -13.17 14.82 6.99
C ARG A 70 -14.41 14.22 6.32
N THR A 71 -15.20 13.47 7.08
CA THR A 71 -16.47 12.91 6.61
C THR A 71 -17.41 14.02 6.19
N VAL A 72 -17.79 14.01 4.92
CA VAL A 72 -18.86 14.84 4.37
C VAL A 72 -20.14 14.01 4.42
N ILE A 73 -21.20 14.55 5.01
CA ILE A 73 -22.47 13.85 5.16
C ILE A 73 -23.40 14.24 4.00
N ALA A 74 -23.66 13.29 3.11
CA ALA A 74 -24.71 13.42 2.11
C ALA A 74 -26.04 12.99 2.73
N PHE A 75 -26.89 13.97 3.04
CA PHE A 75 -28.23 13.74 3.57
C PHE A 75 -29.30 14.05 2.53
N LYS A 76 -30.11 13.05 2.18
CA LYS A 76 -31.24 13.20 1.23
C LYS A 76 -32.53 12.87 1.98
N LYS A 77 -33.51 13.79 1.99
CA LYS A 77 -34.82 13.60 2.64
C LYS A 77 -35.94 14.06 1.70
N ARG A 78 -36.97 13.23 1.53
CA ARG A 78 -38.23 13.60 0.88
C ARG A 78 -39.28 13.89 1.95
N ARG A 79 -39.86 15.09 1.93
CA ARG A 79 -40.86 15.52 2.92
C ARG A 79 -42.13 14.67 2.80
N ARG A 80 -42.68 14.23 3.94
CA ARG A 80 -43.93 13.41 4.04
C ARG A 80 -43.90 12.04 3.33
N GLN A 81 -42.78 11.61 2.76
CA GLN A 81 -42.65 10.33 2.05
C GLN A 81 -41.96 9.23 2.87
N ASN A 82 -41.74 9.45 4.18
CA ASN A 82 -40.92 8.61 5.07
C ASN A 82 -39.54 8.18 4.50
N SER A 83 -39.04 8.89 3.49
CA SER A 83 -37.81 8.56 2.78
C SER A 83 -36.71 9.51 3.22
N ARG A 84 -35.72 8.98 3.95
CA ARG A 84 -34.48 9.67 4.32
C ARG A 84 -33.28 8.74 4.15
N ARG A 85 -32.17 9.25 3.63
CA ARG A 85 -30.88 8.56 3.55
C ARG A 85 -29.77 9.48 4.04
N LYS A 86 -28.89 8.97 4.89
CA LYS A 86 -27.70 9.66 5.39
C LYS A 86 -26.50 8.78 5.06
N ILE A 87 -25.60 9.25 4.21
CA ILE A 87 -24.39 8.53 3.80
C ILE A 87 -23.19 9.42 4.08
N GLY A 88 -22.16 8.86 4.71
CA GLY A 88 -20.87 9.54 4.86
C GLY A 88 -19.98 9.27 3.66
N HIS A 89 -19.33 10.30 3.13
CA HIS A 89 -18.25 10.19 2.14
C HIS A 89 -16.95 10.72 2.72
N ARG A 90 -15.85 10.03 2.46
CA ARG A 90 -14.50 10.50 2.81
C ARG A 90 -13.62 10.40 1.57
N GLN A 91 -13.24 11.56 1.03
CA GLN A 91 -12.37 11.61 -0.15
C GLN A 91 -10.94 11.19 0.23
N LEU A 92 -10.32 10.36 -0.60
CA LEU A 92 -8.90 10.03 -0.47
C LEU A 92 -8.07 11.20 -1.01
N LEU A 93 -7.12 11.66 -0.21
CA LEU A 93 -6.23 12.78 -0.56
C LEU A 93 -4.79 12.40 -0.24
N THR A 94 -3.88 12.97 -1.01
CA THR A 94 -2.44 12.87 -0.77
C THR A 94 -1.92 14.25 -0.40
N THR A 95 -1.24 14.35 0.73
CA THR A 95 -0.53 15.56 1.15
C THR A 95 0.88 15.47 0.60
N VAL A 96 1.27 16.46 -0.21
CA VAL A 96 2.61 16.54 -0.80
C VAL A 96 3.30 17.84 -0.40
N ARG A 97 4.62 17.79 -0.28
CA ARG A 97 5.49 18.95 -0.13
C ARG A 97 6.23 19.20 -1.43
N ILE A 98 6.18 20.41 -1.96
CA ILE A 98 6.94 20.76 -3.16
C ILE A 98 8.41 20.84 -2.83
N SER A 99 9.23 20.05 -3.53
CA SER A 99 10.68 20.07 -3.40
C SER A 99 11.26 21.16 -4.29
N GLU A 100 11.16 20.98 -5.61
CA GLU A 100 11.83 21.84 -6.58
C GLU A 100 10.92 22.17 -7.76
N ILE A 101 11.13 23.35 -8.34
CA ILE A 101 10.53 23.77 -9.60
C ILE A 101 11.66 23.86 -10.61
N LEU A 102 11.65 22.97 -11.59
CA LEU A 102 12.67 22.82 -12.62
C LEU A 102 12.14 23.39 -13.94
N LEU A 103 12.99 24.12 -14.66
CA LEU A 103 12.70 24.70 -15.96
C LEU A 103 13.72 24.21 -16.99
N GLY A 104 13.37 24.26 -18.28
CA GLY A 104 14.31 24.03 -19.39
C GLY A 104 14.84 22.60 -19.50
N GLY A 105 14.10 21.59 -19.02
CA GLY A 105 14.49 20.18 -19.12
C GLY A 105 15.54 19.74 -18.10
N ALA A 106 15.77 20.54 -17.05
CA ALA A 106 16.62 20.14 -15.95
C ALA A 106 16.10 18.87 -15.26
N LYS A 107 17.01 17.94 -14.95
CA LYS A 107 16.69 16.70 -14.23
C LYS A 107 16.57 16.96 -12.74
N PRO A 108 15.71 16.21 -12.01
CA PRO A 108 15.54 16.38 -10.58
C PRO A 108 16.81 16.00 -9.81
N THR A 109 17.25 16.88 -8.91
CA THR A 109 18.44 16.64 -8.07
C THR A 109 18.19 15.60 -6.99
N LYS A 110 16.93 15.45 -6.56
CA LYS A 110 16.47 14.37 -5.69
C LYS A 110 15.85 13.26 -6.53
N THR A 111 16.68 12.32 -6.96
CA THR A 111 16.21 11.05 -7.53
C THR A 111 15.81 10.12 -6.38
N ALA A 112 14.69 9.40 -6.54
CA ALA A 112 14.10 8.51 -5.55
C ALA A 112 15.16 7.65 -4.81
N ALA A 113 15.43 8.01 -3.56
CA ALA A 113 16.14 7.15 -2.64
C ALA A 113 15.22 5.97 -2.33
N VAL A 114 15.64 4.80 -2.80
CA VAL A 114 15.16 3.47 -2.43
C VAL A 114 14.88 3.41 -0.91
N LYS A 115 13.66 3.00 -0.57
CA LYS A 115 13.22 2.37 0.68
C LYS A 115 14.25 2.34 1.83
N ALA A 116 14.02 3.18 2.83
CA ALA A 116 14.14 2.81 4.25
C ALA A 116 13.18 3.70 5.07
N PRO A 117 12.21 3.14 5.81
CA PRO A 117 11.21 3.93 6.50
C PRO A 117 11.84 4.62 7.71
N LYS A 118 11.92 5.96 7.67
CA LYS A 118 12.29 6.78 8.82
C LYS A 118 11.04 7.02 9.67
N LYS A 119 11.06 6.46 10.87
CA LYS A 119 10.13 6.71 11.96
C LYS A 119 10.44 8.09 12.56
N GLU A 120 9.56 9.06 12.41
CA GLU A 120 9.49 10.27 13.24
C GLU A 120 8.04 10.37 13.74
N ALA A 121 7.77 10.18 15.02
CA ALA A 121 7.90 11.14 16.13
C ALA A 121 6.51 11.68 16.50
N LYS A 122 6.09 11.42 17.75
CA LYS A 122 5.23 12.33 18.51
C LYS A 122 5.36 12.01 19.99
N ALA A 123 6.26 12.73 20.65
CA ALA A 123 6.15 13.09 22.04
C ALA A 123 5.51 14.49 22.07
N GLU A 124 4.37 14.63 22.73
CA GLU A 124 4.11 15.65 23.75
C GLU A 124 2.69 15.56 24.30
N ALA A 125 2.60 16.01 25.56
CA ALA A 125 1.42 16.27 26.40
C ALA A 125 0.78 15.05 27.08
N ALA A 126 1.33 14.73 28.25
CA ALA A 126 0.57 14.16 29.35
C ALA A 126 -0.18 15.28 30.09
N THR A 127 -1.49 15.12 30.27
CA THR A 127 -2.19 15.44 31.53
C THR A 127 -3.61 14.83 31.56
N GLU A 128 -3.87 14.18 32.69
CA GLU A 128 -5.16 13.87 33.34
C GLU A 128 -5.97 12.60 33.05
N ALA A 129 -6.41 12.04 34.20
CA ALA A 129 -7.44 11.05 34.47
C ALA A 129 -7.06 9.55 34.50
N LYS A 130 -6.97 9.09 35.75
CA LYS A 130 -6.78 7.75 36.31
C LYS A 130 -8.13 7.02 36.39
N ALA A 131 -8.29 5.82 35.79
CA ALA A 131 -9.18 4.74 36.25
C ALA A 131 -9.02 3.45 35.41
N GLU A 132 -8.62 2.38 36.11
CA GLU A 132 -8.95 0.95 35.95
C GLU A 132 -8.66 0.13 34.66
N ALA A 133 -7.63 -0.71 34.80
CA ALA A 133 -7.61 -2.17 34.60
C ALA A 133 -7.79 -2.80 33.21
N ALA A 134 -6.64 -3.11 32.58
CA ALA A 134 -6.42 -4.34 31.81
C ALA A 134 -4.93 -4.73 31.89
N PRO A 135 -4.55 -6.01 32.15
CA PRO A 135 -3.15 -6.40 32.06
C PRO A 135 -2.75 -6.58 30.59
N LYS A 136 -1.80 -5.75 30.15
CA LYS A 136 -1.00 -5.89 28.94
C LYS A 136 -0.28 -7.25 28.92
N LYS A 137 -0.26 -7.91 27.77
CA LYS A 137 0.87 -8.74 27.33
C LYS A 137 1.47 -8.06 26.09
N GLU A 138 2.66 -7.53 26.25
CA GLU A 138 3.45 -6.88 25.21
C GLU A 138 4.20 -7.90 24.33
N PRO A 139 4.61 -7.49 23.11
CA PRO A 139 5.03 -8.34 22.01
C PRO A 139 6.53 -8.65 22.05
N LYS A 140 6.94 -9.72 21.35
CA LYS A 140 8.35 -9.92 20.96
C LYS A 140 8.45 -10.00 19.44
N ALA A 141 9.14 -9.03 18.86
CA ALA A 141 9.70 -9.08 17.53
C ALA A 141 10.98 -9.95 17.54
N LYS A 142 11.24 -10.68 16.45
CA LYS A 142 12.60 -10.81 15.92
C LYS A 142 12.56 -11.08 14.41
N ALA A 143 13.59 -10.55 13.77
CA ALA A 143 13.72 -10.21 12.36
C ALA A 143 13.85 -11.37 11.38
N ALA A 144 13.55 -11.00 10.13
CA ALA A 144 14.05 -11.51 8.86
C ALA A 144 15.43 -12.18 8.88
N GLU A 145 15.55 -13.31 8.18
CA GLU A 145 16.37 -13.54 6.97
C GLU A 145 16.51 -15.05 6.77
N THR A 146 16.20 -15.54 5.58
CA THR A 146 17.05 -16.50 4.83
C THR A 146 16.39 -16.80 3.49
N ALA A 147 17.13 -16.55 2.41
CA ALA A 147 16.99 -17.31 1.19
C ALA A 147 17.23 -18.78 1.54
N ALA A 148 16.16 -19.49 1.91
CA ALA A 148 16.22 -20.86 2.38
C ALA A 148 15.72 -21.78 1.27
N ALA A 149 16.50 -22.83 1.01
CA ALA A 149 16.15 -23.95 0.15
C ALA A 149 14.71 -24.45 0.43
N PRO A 150 14.02 -25.03 -0.58
CA PRO A 150 12.64 -25.49 -0.42
C PRO A 150 12.53 -26.41 0.80
N LEU A 151 11.55 -26.14 1.67
CA LEU A 151 11.32 -26.89 2.91
C LEU A 151 11.09 -28.38 2.65
N PHE A 152 10.61 -28.74 1.45
CA PHE A 152 10.41 -30.12 1.03
C PHE A 152 11.14 -30.42 -0.28
N LYS A 153 11.68 -31.63 -0.38
CA LYS A 153 12.30 -32.10 -1.61
C LYS A 153 11.21 -32.38 -2.65
N ALA A 154 11.20 -31.62 -3.74
CA ALA A 154 10.26 -31.82 -4.84
C ALA A 154 10.42 -33.24 -5.43
N PRO A 155 9.32 -33.95 -5.73
CA PRO A 155 9.36 -35.26 -6.36
C PRO A 155 9.59 -35.08 -7.87
N LYS A 156 10.17 -36.10 -8.53
CA LYS A 156 10.23 -36.13 -10.00
C LYS A 156 8.86 -36.57 -10.54
N GLY A 157 8.02 -35.62 -10.92
CA GLY A 157 6.70 -35.85 -11.54
C GLY A 157 6.10 -34.55 -12.07
N GLU A 158 5.07 -34.66 -12.91
CA GLU A 158 4.29 -33.49 -13.36
C GLU A 158 3.55 -32.85 -12.17
N PRO A 159 3.50 -31.50 -12.10
CA PRO A 159 2.83 -30.78 -11.02
C PRO A 159 1.30 -30.86 -11.17
N ASP A 160 0.60 -31.11 -10.06
CA ASP A 160 -0.86 -31.05 -10.00
C ASP A 160 -1.34 -29.60 -9.88
N ASP A 161 -2.54 -29.31 -10.39
CA ASP A 161 -3.17 -28.00 -10.19
C ASP A 161 -3.80 -27.88 -8.78
N LEU A 162 -2.99 -27.42 -7.82
CA LEU A 162 -3.41 -27.23 -6.43
C LEU A 162 -4.55 -26.21 -6.25
N THR A 163 -4.89 -25.41 -7.28
CA THR A 163 -6.01 -24.43 -7.19
C THR A 163 -7.39 -25.09 -7.20
N VAL A 164 -7.47 -26.41 -7.47
CA VAL A 164 -8.70 -27.20 -7.35
C VAL A 164 -9.15 -27.35 -5.89
N ILE A 165 -8.22 -27.23 -4.93
CA ILE A 165 -8.53 -27.26 -3.50
C ILE A 165 -9.16 -25.94 -3.07
N LYS A 166 -10.30 -26.01 -2.38
CA LYS A 166 -11.05 -24.83 -1.95
C LYS A 166 -10.21 -24.04 -0.95
N GLY A 167 -9.92 -22.79 -1.29
CA GLY A 167 -9.13 -21.87 -0.47
C GLY A 167 -7.65 -21.76 -0.90
N ILE A 168 -7.14 -22.64 -1.76
CA ILE A 168 -5.83 -22.45 -2.40
C ILE A 168 -6.02 -21.53 -3.62
N GLY A 169 -5.60 -20.27 -3.48
CA GLY A 169 -5.55 -19.31 -4.59
C GLY A 169 -4.23 -19.38 -5.36
N PRO A 170 -4.09 -18.62 -6.48
CA PRO A 170 -2.88 -18.63 -7.31
C PRO A 170 -1.59 -18.23 -6.58
N VAL A 171 -1.70 -17.36 -5.57
CA VAL A 171 -0.56 -16.96 -4.73
C VAL A 171 -0.15 -18.10 -3.80
N ALA A 172 -1.11 -18.72 -3.11
CA ALA A 172 -0.85 -19.85 -2.24
C ALA A 172 -0.29 -21.07 -3.00
N ALA A 173 -0.76 -21.32 -4.22
CA ALA A 173 -0.23 -22.36 -5.08
C ALA A 173 1.25 -22.11 -5.46
N LYS A 174 1.62 -20.85 -5.74
CA LYS A 174 3.01 -20.47 -6.00
C LYS A 174 3.89 -20.63 -4.77
N ASP A 175 3.42 -20.14 -3.63
CA ASP A 175 4.15 -20.23 -2.35
C ASP A 175 4.38 -21.70 -1.93
N LEU A 176 3.40 -22.58 -2.15
CA LEU A 176 3.55 -24.03 -1.91
C LEU A 176 4.52 -24.69 -2.91
N ALA A 177 4.48 -24.29 -4.19
CA ALA A 177 5.38 -24.79 -5.22
C ALA A 177 6.84 -24.36 -4.97
N GLU A 178 7.06 -23.13 -4.49
CA GLU A 178 8.37 -22.63 -4.07
C GLU A 178 8.97 -23.44 -2.91
N GLN A 179 8.11 -24.00 -2.04
CA GLN A 179 8.52 -24.91 -0.96
C GLN A 179 8.63 -26.38 -1.37
N GLY A 180 8.44 -26.69 -2.66
CA GLY A 180 8.57 -28.04 -3.22
C GLY A 180 7.34 -28.95 -3.05
N ILE A 181 6.19 -28.39 -2.67
CA ILE A 181 4.90 -29.09 -2.62
C ILE A 181 4.16 -28.79 -3.92
N ILE A 182 4.20 -29.74 -4.85
CA ILE A 182 3.67 -29.56 -6.21
C ILE A 182 2.57 -30.58 -6.57
N THR A 183 2.25 -31.54 -5.69
CA THR A 183 1.25 -32.59 -5.96
C THR A 183 0.27 -32.79 -4.81
N PHE A 184 -0.95 -33.24 -5.11
CA PHE A 184 -1.98 -33.56 -4.11
C PHE A 184 -1.51 -34.67 -3.15
N ALA A 185 -0.78 -35.65 -3.68
CA ALA A 185 -0.25 -36.77 -2.90
C ALA A 185 0.78 -36.34 -1.85
N GLN A 186 1.52 -35.25 -2.09
CA GLN A 186 2.44 -34.68 -1.11
C GLN A 186 1.70 -33.90 -0.03
N LEU A 187 0.75 -33.05 -0.43
CA LEU A 187 -0.04 -32.25 0.49
C LEU A 187 -0.82 -33.16 1.46
N ALA A 188 -1.36 -34.27 0.96
CA ALA A 188 -2.06 -35.29 1.75
C ALA A 188 -1.17 -36.02 2.77
N LYS A 189 0.14 -36.14 2.51
CA LYS A 189 1.12 -36.86 3.34
C LYS A 189 1.82 -35.98 4.38
N LEU A 190 1.51 -34.68 4.44
CA LEU A 190 2.09 -33.77 5.43
C LEU A 190 1.75 -34.20 6.86
N SER A 191 2.78 -34.42 7.67
CA SER A 191 2.62 -34.73 9.09
C SER A 191 2.24 -33.46 9.88
N ASP A 192 1.66 -33.61 11.06
CA ASP A 192 1.27 -32.45 11.89
C ASP A 192 2.48 -31.58 12.29
N LYS A 193 3.68 -32.18 12.35
CA LYS A 193 4.94 -31.44 12.56
C LYS A 193 5.34 -30.61 11.35
N ASP A 194 5.01 -31.06 10.14
CA ASP A 194 5.31 -30.34 8.91
C ASP A 194 4.30 -29.21 8.67
N VAL A 195 3.04 -29.41 9.07
CA VAL A 195 2.01 -28.35 9.09
C VAL A 195 2.42 -27.20 10.01
N ALA A 196 2.94 -27.50 11.21
CA ALA A 196 3.42 -26.48 12.14
C ALA A 196 4.63 -25.69 11.59
N LYS A 197 5.55 -26.35 10.88
CA LYS A 197 6.66 -25.65 10.20
C LYS A 197 6.18 -24.73 9.09
N ILE A 198 5.19 -25.14 8.32
CA ILE A 198 4.60 -24.30 7.26
C ILE A 198 3.88 -23.10 7.89
N ASP A 199 3.16 -23.28 9.00
CA ASP A 199 2.49 -22.19 9.75
C ASP A 199 3.48 -21.15 10.31
N GLU A 200 4.65 -21.59 10.79
CA GLU A 200 5.69 -20.68 11.32
C GLU A 200 6.43 -19.89 10.22
N HIS A 201 6.54 -20.46 9.02
CA HIS A 201 7.36 -19.89 7.93
C HIS A 201 6.55 -19.25 6.79
N MET A 202 5.24 -19.52 6.72
CA MET A 202 4.37 -19.08 5.63
C MET A 202 3.16 -18.31 6.17
N PRO A 203 2.50 -17.46 5.37
CA PRO A 203 1.33 -16.71 5.80
C PRO A 203 0.03 -17.54 5.88
N PHE A 204 0.12 -18.88 5.95
CA PHE A 204 -1.02 -19.79 6.02
C PHE A 204 -1.18 -20.33 7.43
N SER A 205 -2.41 -20.34 7.96
CA SER A 205 -2.64 -20.90 9.29
C SER A 205 -2.56 -22.43 9.31
N ALA A 206 -2.15 -23.00 10.44
CA ALA A 206 -2.15 -24.44 10.64
C ALA A 206 -3.52 -25.11 10.36
N ASP A 207 -4.63 -24.43 10.66
CA ASP A 207 -5.98 -24.96 10.43
C ASP A 207 -6.36 -24.94 8.94
N GLN A 208 -5.91 -23.92 8.21
CA GLN A 208 -6.10 -23.82 6.77
C GLN A 208 -5.32 -24.92 6.03
N ILE A 209 -4.10 -25.22 6.47
CA ILE A 209 -3.28 -26.30 5.89
C ILE A 209 -3.88 -27.68 6.20
N LYS A 210 -4.47 -27.87 7.39
CA LYS A 210 -5.18 -29.12 7.74
C LYS A 210 -6.40 -29.33 6.84
N ASP A 211 -7.19 -28.29 6.59
CA ASP A 211 -8.35 -28.37 5.68
C ASP A 211 -7.92 -28.73 4.25
N TRP A 212 -6.85 -28.09 3.74
CA TRP A 212 -6.27 -28.44 2.45
C TRP A 212 -5.73 -29.86 2.37
N ARG A 213 -5.13 -30.36 3.46
CA ARG A 213 -4.65 -31.75 3.56
C ARG A 213 -5.81 -32.75 3.47
N GLU A 214 -6.93 -32.50 4.14
CA GLU A 214 -8.10 -33.38 4.06
C GLU A 214 -8.70 -33.38 2.65
N GLN A 215 -8.85 -32.21 2.02
CA GLN A 215 -9.32 -32.12 0.63
C GLN A 215 -8.34 -32.78 -0.36
N ALA A 216 -7.03 -32.64 -0.14
CA ALA A 216 -6.02 -33.30 -0.96
C ALA A 216 -6.08 -34.83 -0.84
N LYS A 217 -6.41 -35.38 0.34
CA LYS A 217 -6.61 -36.84 0.51
C LYS A 217 -7.82 -37.35 -0.28
N GLU A 218 -8.85 -36.54 -0.46
CA GLU A 218 -10.01 -36.89 -1.28
C GLU A 218 -9.67 -36.86 -2.77
N LEU A 219 -8.93 -35.82 -3.21
CA LEU A 219 -8.52 -35.66 -4.60
C LEU A 219 -7.45 -36.68 -5.03
N ALA A 220 -6.52 -37.05 -4.14
CA ALA A 220 -5.48 -38.03 -4.44
C ALA A 220 -5.97 -39.50 -4.48
N LYS A 221 -7.21 -39.76 -4.06
CA LYS A 221 -7.86 -41.09 -4.17
C LYS A 221 -8.56 -41.31 -5.50
N LYS A 222 -8.75 -40.25 -6.28
CA LYS A 222 -9.47 -40.23 -7.56
C LYS A 222 -8.48 -40.35 -8.72
#